data_AF-A0A1S2MFH0-F1
#
_entry.id   AF-A0A1S2MFH0-F1
#
_cell.length_a   1.000
_cell.length_b   1.000
_cell.length_c   1.000
_cell.angle_alpha   90.00
_cell.angle_beta   90.00
_cell.angle_gamma   90.00
#
_symmetry.space_group_name_H-M   'P 1'
#
loop_
_entity.id
_entity.type
_entity.pdbx_description
1 polymer ?
#
loop_
_entity_poly.entity_id
_entity_poly.type
_entity_poly.pdbx_seq_one_letter_code
_entity_poly.pdbx_strand_id
1 'polypeptide(L)' 'MNFKNLLDITLGPRRIFHVTECSICGFEETYYKEPETMEFIGRACANCHSIQRFNFNKSKKDFKD' A
#
# COMPACT_ATOMS: atom_id res chain seq x y z
N MET A 1 -5.22 -1.22 -18.75
CA MET A 1 -5.52 -1.94 -17.49
C MET A 1 -6.08 -0.92 -16.50
N ASN A 2 -7.24 -1.17 -15.89
CA ASN A 2 -7.84 -0.20 -14.96
C ASN A 2 -7.07 -0.23 -13.62
N PHE A 3 -6.50 0.90 -13.20
CA PHE A 3 -5.76 1.03 -11.95
C PHE A 3 -6.56 0.51 -10.75
N LYS A 4 -7.88 0.78 -10.71
CA LYS A 4 -8.76 0.30 -9.64
C LYS A 4 -8.79 -1.23 -9.55
N ASN A 5 -8.84 -1.92 -10.70
CA ASN A 5 -8.85 -3.38 -10.73
C ASN A 5 -7.51 -3.96 -10.25
N LEU A 6 -6.38 -3.36 -10.66
CA LEU A 6 -5.07 -3.76 -10.16
C LEU A 6 -4.98 -3.60 -8.64
N LEU A 7 -5.48 -2.48 -8.14
CA LEU A 7 -5.50 -2.17 -6.72
C LEU A 7 -6.38 -3.15 -5.92
N ASP A 8 -7.54 -3.53 -6.47
CA ASP A 8 -8.44 -4.54 -5.90
C ASP A 8 -7.81 -5.93 -5.84
N ILE A 9 -7.15 -6.37 -6.91
CA ILE A 9 -6.48 -7.67 -6.97
C ILE A 9 -5.28 -7.73 -6.01
N THR A 10 -4.51 -6.65 -5.89
CA THR A 10 -3.28 -6.64 -5.07
C THR A 10 -3.55 -6.42 -3.59
N LEU A 11 -4.38 -5.44 -3.22
CA LEU A 11 -4.59 -5.02 -1.83
C LEU A 11 -5.91 -5.52 -1.23
N GLY A 12 -6.92 -5.83 -2.05
CA GLY A 12 -8.25 -6.19 -1.55
C GLY A 12 -8.99 -5.02 -0.90
N PRO A 13 -9.96 -5.29 0.00
CA PRO A 13 -10.69 -4.28 0.75
C PRO A 13 -9.75 -3.34 1.51
N ARG A 14 -9.99 -2.03 1.40
CA ARG A 14 -9.04 -1.02 1.88
C ARG A 14 -9.70 0.30 2.21
N ARG A 15 -9.10 1.03 3.15
CA ARG A 15 -9.40 2.44 3.45
C ARG A 15 -8.15 3.28 3.28
N ILE A 16 -8.33 4.51 2.80
CA ILE A 16 -7.25 5.50 2.70
C ILE A 16 -6.84 5.88 4.13
N PHE A 17 -5.54 5.81 4.40
CA PHE A 17 -4.98 6.23 5.68
C PHE A 17 -4.19 7.53 5.56
N HIS A 18 -3.33 7.63 4.55
CA HIS A 18 -2.46 8.79 4.36
C HIS A 18 -2.12 8.96 2.88
N VAL A 19 -1.87 10.19 2.46
CA VAL A 19 -1.40 10.53 1.10
C VAL A 19 -0.12 11.34 1.25
N THR A 20 0.90 10.95 0.50
CA THR A 20 2.23 11.57 0.48
C THR A 20 2.77 11.60 -0.95
N GLU A 21 4.00 12.05 -1.12
CA GLU A 21 4.69 12.05 -2.41
C GLU A 21 5.21 10.66 -2.78
N CYS A 22 4.95 10.23 -4.02
CA CYS A 22 5.39 8.97 -4.58
C CYS A 22 6.89 9.03 -4.85
N SER A 23 7.66 8.15 -4.22
CA SER A 23 9.10 8.06 -4.41
C SER A 23 9.55 7.68 -5.82
N ILE A 24 8.63 7.26 -6.69
CA ILE A 24 8.93 6.85 -8.08
C ILE A 24 8.72 8.01 -9.06
N CYS A 25 7.64 8.78 -8.90
CA CYS A 25 7.24 9.78 -9.90
C CYS A 25 6.97 11.19 -9.35
N GLY A 26 7.05 11.41 -8.03
CA GLY A 26 6.83 12.72 -7.41
C GLY A 26 5.36 13.16 -7.33
N PHE A 27 4.40 12.34 -7.76
CA PHE A 27 2.96 12.61 -7.63
C PHE A 27 2.38 11.99 -6.35
N GLU A 28 1.07 11.92 -6.21
CA GLU A 28 0.42 11.38 -5.02
C GLU A 28 0.58 9.85 -4.88
N GLU A 29 1.06 9.41 -3.73
CA GLU A 29 1.07 8.03 -3.26
C GLU A 29 0.16 7.89 -2.03
N THR A 30 -0.79 6.96 -2.13
CA THR A 30 -1.77 6.69 -1.07
C THR A 30 -1.39 5.44 -0.30
N TYR A 31 -1.36 5.54 1.02
CA TYR A 31 -1.20 4.43 1.95
C TYR A 31 -2.57 3.93 2.40
N TYR A 32 -2.72 2.61 2.46
CA TYR A 32 -3.97 1.95 2.75
C TYR A 32 -3.90 1.08 4.00
N LYS A 33 -5.04 1.01 4.70
CA LYS A 33 -5.29 0.09 5.79
C LYS A 33 -6.42 -0.87 5.47
N GLU A 34 -6.37 -2.05 6.08
CA GLU A 34 -7.48 -2.98 6.12
C GLU A 34 -8.65 -2.36 6.92
N PRO A 35 -9.91 -2.40 6.44
CA PRO A 35 -11.00 -1.65 7.06
C PRO A 35 -11.42 -2.11 8.46
N GLU A 36 -11.18 -3.37 8.82
CA GLU A 36 -11.63 -4.02 10.05
C GLU A 36 -10.50 -4.08 11.10
N THR A 37 -9.32 -4.56 10.72
CA THR A 37 -8.16 -4.70 11.61
C THR A 37 -7.37 -3.41 11.76
N MET A 38 -7.57 -2.43 10.86
CA MET A 38 -6.81 -1.18 10.79
C MET A 38 -5.30 -1.39 10.60
N GLU A 39 -4.88 -2.58 10.17
CA GLU A 39 -3.50 -2.89 9.82
C GLU A 39 -3.14 -2.24 8.49
N PHE A 40 -1.89 -1.80 8.35
CA PHE A 40 -1.39 -1.32 7.07
C PHE A 40 -1.30 -2.49 6.09
N ILE A 41 -1.78 -2.30 4.87
CA ILE A 41 -1.80 -3.38 3.86
C ILE A 41 -0.99 -3.04 2.62
N GLY A 42 -0.70 -1.77 2.38
CA GLY A 42 0.10 -1.37 1.24
C GLY A 42 -0.03 0.10 0.89
N ARG A 43 0.56 0.44 -0.26
CA ARG A 43 0.53 1.77 -0.85
C ARG A 43 0.39 1.69 -2.37
N ALA A 44 -0.12 2.75 -2.98
CA ALA A 44 -0.17 2.85 -4.43
C ALA A 44 -0.13 4.29 -4.94
N CYS A 45 0.39 4.46 -6.16
CA CYS A 45 0.32 5.72 -6.90
C CYS A 45 -0.54 5.52 -8.15
N ALA A 46 -1.58 6.33 -8.29
CA ALA A 46 -2.48 6.27 -9.45
C ALA A 46 -1.82 6.79 -10.74
N ASN A 47 -0.79 7.64 -10.63
CA ASN A 47 -0.14 8.25 -11.77
C ASN A 47 0.85 7.30 -12.47
N CYS A 48 1.77 6.67 -11.72
CA CYS A 48 2.72 5.72 -12.28
C CYS A 48 2.26 4.25 -12.18
N HIS A 49 1.07 4.00 -11.63
CA HIS A 49 0.50 2.67 -11.40
C HIS A 49 1.34 1.73 -10.52
N SER A 50 2.26 2.26 -9.70
CA SER A 50 2.99 1.45 -8.74
C SER A 50 2.05 1.02 -7.61
N ILE A 51 2.02 -0.28 -7.30
CA ILE A 51 1.23 -0.84 -6.20
C ILE A 51 2.14 -1.77 -5.40
N GLN A 52 2.21 -1.57 -4.09
CA GLN A 52 3.02 -2.39 -3.19
C GLN A 52 2.16 -2.88 -2.03
N ARG A 53 2.06 -4.20 -1.87
CA ARG A 53 1.48 -4.84 -0.69
C ARG A 53 2.55 -4.95 0.40
N PHE A 54 2.17 -4.65 1.65
CA PHE A 54 3.02 -4.90 2.80
C PHE A 54 2.74 -6.30 3.33
N ASN A 55 3.76 -7.15 3.28
CA ASN A 55 3.71 -8.45 3.94
C ASN A 55 4.35 -8.28 5.32
N PHE A 56 3.52 -8.01 6.33
CA PHE A 56 3.95 -8.17 7.72
C PHE A 56 3.97 -9.67 8.01
N ASN A 57 4.97 -10.36 7.47
CA ASN A 57 5.29 -11.68 7.98
C ASN A 57 5.64 -11.45 9.45
N LYS A 58 4.91 -12.07 10.39
CA LYS A 58 5.22 -12.04 11.82
C LYS A 58 6.49 -12.84 12.11
N SER A 59 7.56 -12.59 11.35
CA SER A 59 8.90 -13.03 11.68
C SER A 59 9.33 -12.20 12.89
N LYS A 60 9.12 -12.78 14.07
CA LYS A 60 9.82 -12.37 15.27
C LYS A 60 11.32 -12.29 14.94
N LYS A 61 11.94 -11.12 15.16
CA LYS A 61 13.40 -10.82 15.01
C LYS A 61 13.81 -10.79 13.51
N ASP A 62 14.48 -9.76 13.01
CA ASP A 62 15.75 -9.21 13.48
C ASP A 62 15.72 -7.67 13.52
N PHE A 63 15.79 -7.14 14.75
CA PHE A 63 16.61 -5.97 14.99
C PHE A 63 18.04 -6.50 15.04
N LYS A 64 18.91 -6.08 14.11
CA LYS A 64 20.34 -6.29 14.24
C LYS A 64 21.02 -4.97 13.90
N ASP A 65 21.57 -4.43 14.99
CA ASP A 65 22.59 -3.40 15.19
C ASP A 65 22.93 -2.43 14.04
#